data_AF-A0A349E3Z1-F1
#
_entry.id   AF-A0A349E3Z1-F1
#
_cell.length_a   1.000
_cell.length_b   1.000
_cell.length_c   1.000
_cell.angle_alpha   90.00
_cell.angle_beta   90.00
_cell.angle_gamma   90.00
#
_symmetry.space_group_name_H-M   'P 1'
#
loop_
_entity.id
_entity.type
_entity.pdbx_description
1 polymer ?
#
loop_
_entity_poly.entity_id
_entity_poly.type
_entity_poly.pdbx_seq_one_letter_code
_entity_poly.pdbx_strand_id
1 'polypeptide(L)' 'DVRLQRDGFEQVDDASGKILKALQENKGYLALSDKSDPEQIKAKLQMSKKVFKKAIGGLYKERKIVIEAGGIRLA' A
#
# COMPACT_ATOMS: atom_id res chain seq x y z
N ASP A 1 17.81 19.87 -0.53
CA ASP A 1 17.64 18.51 -1.04
C ASP A 1 16.14 18.25 -1.23
N VAL A 2 15.68 18.30 -2.48
CA VAL A 2 14.25 18.27 -2.82
C VAL A 2 14.04 17.14 -3.79
N ARG A 3 13.29 16.09 -3.38
CA ARG A 3 12.34 15.35 -4.22
C ARG A 3 11.26 14.69 -3.34
N LEU A 4 10.42 15.51 -2.69
CA LEU A 4 9.05 15.10 -2.39
C LEU A 4 8.30 15.16 -3.72
N GLN A 5 8.36 14.09 -4.50
CA GLN A 5 7.51 13.95 -5.68
C GLN A 5 6.06 14.05 -5.22
N ARG A 6 5.50 15.25 -5.40
CA ARG A 6 4.07 15.55 -5.38
C ARG A 6 3.45 14.91 -6.62
N ASP A 7 3.50 13.59 -6.71
CA ASP A 7 2.92 12.85 -7.81
C ASP A 7 1.51 12.38 -7.42
N GLY A 8 0.51 13.14 -7.87
CA GLY A 8 -0.85 12.62 -8.12
C GLY A 8 -1.72 12.19 -6.94
N PHE A 9 -1.42 12.65 -5.71
CA PHE A 9 -2.14 12.25 -4.49
C PHE A 9 -3.47 12.97 -4.20
N GLU A 10 -3.93 13.87 -5.06
CA GLU A 10 -5.13 14.69 -4.79
C GLU A 10 -6.45 13.93 -4.75
N GLN A 11 -6.47 12.61 -4.99
CA GLN A 11 -7.69 11.81 -4.89
C GLN A 11 -7.48 10.35 -4.47
N VAL A 12 -6.31 10.04 -3.89
CA VAL A 12 -6.03 8.68 -3.42
C VAL A 12 -6.55 8.59 -1.98
N ASP A 13 -7.57 7.76 -1.73
CA ASP A 13 -8.07 7.41 -0.37
C ASP A 13 -6.87 7.38 0.61
N ASP A 14 -6.97 8.02 1.79
CA ASP A 14 -5.92 8.10 2.83
C ASP A 14 -5.15 6.78 3.04
N ALA A 15 -5.85 5.65 2.91
CA ALA A 15 -5.29 4.31 3.03
C ALA A 15 -4.32 3.94 1.90
N SER A 16 -4.68 4.22 0.65
CA SER A 16 -3.84 3.90 -0.52
C SER A 16 -2.55 4.70 -0.50
N GLY A 17 -2.58 5.96 -0.04
CA GLY A 17 -1.35 6.74 0.14
C GLY A 17 -0.45 6.25 1.25
N LYS A 18 -1.02 5.80 2.38
CA LYS A 18 -0.25 5.14 3.43
C LYS A 18 0.44 3.88 2.92
N ILE A 19 -0.23 3.08 2.09
CA ILE A 19 0.35 1.85 1.51
C ILE A 19 1.50 2.18 0.57
N LEU A 20 1.32 3.14 -0.34
CA LEU A 20 2.39 3.55 -1.27
C LEU A 20 3.61 4.08 -0.54
N LYS A 21 3.41 4.92 0.48
CA LYS A 21 4.50 5.42 1.31
C LYS A 21 5.21 4.28 2.05
N ALA A 22 4.45 3.39 2.68
CA ALA A 22 5.02 2.22 3.36
C ALA A 22 5.79 1.31 2.39
N LEU A 23 5.31 1.12 1.17
CA LEU A 23 6.03 0.41 0.11
C LEU A 23 7.35 1.10 -0.21
N GLN A 24 7.34 2.41 -0.49
CA GLN A 24 8.55 3.19 -0.77
C GLN A 24 9.58 3.09 0.38
N GLU A 25 9.13 3.17 1.63
CA GLU A 25 9.99 3.02 2.81
C GLU A 25 10.55 1.60 2.97
N ASN A 26 9.86 0.58 2.49
CA ASN A 26 10.28 -0.83 2.53
C ASN A 26 10.90 -1.30 1.19
N LYS A 27 11.61 -0.42 0.46
CA LYS A 27 12.29 -0.73 -0.82
C LYS A 27 11.34 -1.22 -1.92
N GLY A 28 10.10 -0.75 -1.90
CA GLY A 28 9.06 -1.11 -2.86
C GLY A 28 8.45 -2.49 -2.61
N TYR A 29 8.64 -3.14 -1.46
CA TYR A 29 8.03 -4.43 -1.16
C TYR A 29 7.54 -4.51 0.28
N LEU A 30 6.31 -4.98 0.47
CA LEU A 30 5.75 -5.30 1.77
C LEU A 30 5.35 -6.76 1.78
N ALA A 31 5.84 -7.52 2.75
CA ALA A 31 5.38 -8.88 3.07
C ALA A 31 3.99 -8.86 3.74
N LEU A 32 3.07 -8.08 3.19
CA LEU A 32 1.68 -7.94 3.62
C LEU A 32 0.78 -8.14 2.40
N SER A 33 -0.09 -9.14 2.46
CA SER A 33 -1.10 -9.41 1.43
C SER A 33 -2.48 -9.53 2.07
N ASP A 34 -3.52 -9.78 1.26
CA ASP A 34 -4.87 -10.01 1.80
C ASP A 34 -4.96 -11.27 2.68
N LYS A 35 -3.97 -12.17 2.57
CA LYS A 35 -3.83 -13.34 3.42
C LYS A 35 -3.15 -13.05 4.76
N SER A 36 -2.48 -11.92 4.90
CA SER A 36 -1.82 -11.54 6.16
C SER A 36 -2.82 -11.32 7.29
N ASP A 37 -2.32 -11.47 8.51
CA ASP A 37 -3.12 -11.29 9.71
C ASP A 37 -3.61 -9.84 9.83
N PRO A 38 -4.88 -9.62 10.24
CA PRO A 38 -5.41 -8.29 10.47
C PRO A 38 -4.55 -7.48 11.46
N GLU A 39 -3.95 -8.14 12.44
CA GLU A 39 -3.08 -7.52 13.44
C GLU A 39 -1.79 -7.01 12.81
N GLN A 40 -1.17 -7.75 11.89
CA GLN A 40 0.03 -7.30 11.18
C GLN A 40 -0.25 -6.09 10.29
N ILE A 41 -1.37 -6.13 9.56
CA ILE A 41 -1.82 -5.01 8.72
C ILE A 41 -2.07 -3.78 9.59
N LYS A 42 -2.75 -3.94 10.73
CA LYS A 42 -3.03 -2.84 11.66
C LYS A 42 -1.75 -2.30 12.31
N ALA A 43 -0.81 -3.16 12.69
CA ALA A 43 0.44 -2.74 13.31
C ALA A 43 1.33 -1.94 12.34
N LYS A 44 1.38 -2.35 11.06
CA LYS A 44 2.24 -1.71 10.05
C LYS A 44 1.60 -0.51 9.38
N LEU A 45 0.30 -0.59 9.09
CA LEU A 45 -0.40 0.39 8.26
C LEU A 45 -1.48 1.16 9.01
N GLN A 46 -1.72 0.84 10.29
CA GLN A 46 -2.74 1.46 11.15
C GLN A 46 -4.13 1.48 10.52
N MET A 47 -4.45 0.44 9.75
CA MET A 47 -5.73 0.30 9.06
C MET A 47 -6.29 -1.11 9.22
N SER A 48 -7.60 -1.23 9.08
CA SER A 48 -8.29 -2.51 9.12
C SER A 48 -8.07 -3.31 7.84
N LYS A 49 -8.11 -4.65 7.93
CA LYS A 49 -7.98 -5.56 6.77
C LYS A 49 -8.96 -5.25 5.63
N LYS A 50 -10.18 -4.78 5.95
CA LYS A 50 -11.18 -4.33 4.95
C LYS A 50 -10.71 -3.10 4.17
N VAL A 51 -10.13 -2.13 4.87
CA VAL A 51 -9.59 -0.89 4.26
C VAL A 51 -8.37 -1.22 3.42
N PHE A 52 -7.46 -2.05 3.94
CA PHE A 52 -6.30 -2.53 3.20
C PHE A 52 -6.69 -3.21 1.88
N LYS A 53 -7.66 -4.14 1.90
CA LYS A 53 -8.14 -4.82 0.70
C LYS A 53 -8.73 -3.85 -0.34
N LYS A 54 -9.49 -2.85 0.09
CA LYS A 54 -10.03 -1.80 -0.80
C LYS A 54 -8.89 -0.97 -1.43
N ALA A 55 -7.93 -0.57 -0.62
CA ALA A 55 -6.80 0.27 -1.02
C ALA A 55 -5.86 -0.47 -2.00
N ILE A 56 -5.39 -1.68 -1.68
CA ILE A 56 -4.57 -2.48 -2.60
C ILE A 56 -5.33 -2.79 -3.89
N GLY A 57 -6.65 -3.01 -3.83
CA GLY A 57 -7.47 -3.27 -5.00
C GLY A 57 -7.59 -2.05 -5.92
N GLY A 58 -7.68 -0.84 -5.35
CA GLY A 58 -7.63 0.41 -6.10
C GLY A 58 -6.27 0.62 -6.75
N LEU A 59 -5.19 0.52 -5.96
CA LEU A 59 -3.82 0.68 -6.43
C LEU A 59 -3.43 -0.34 -7.51
N TYR A 60 -3.92 -1.58 -7.41
CA TYR A 60 -3.71 -2.61 -8.41
C TYR A 60 -4.43 -2.28 -9.72
N LYS A 61 -5.68 -1.79 -9.65
CA LYS A 61 -6.42 -1.32 -10.83
C LYS A 61 -5.73 -0.13 -11.50
N GLU A 62 -5.13 0.76 -10.71
CA GLU A 62 -4.31 1.88 -11.19
C GLU A 62 -2.91 1.44 -11.66
N ARG A 63 -2.57 0.14 -11.58
CA ARG A 63 -1.24 -0.43 -11.86
C ARG A 63 -0.09 0.23 -11.10
N LYS A 64 -0.36 0.77 -9.91
CA LYS A 64 0.64 1.36 -9.02
C LYS A 64 1.36 0.30 -8.16
N ILE A 65 0.72 -0.84 -7.94
CA ILE A 65 1.27 -1.97 -7.18
C ILE A 65 1.00 -3.30 -7.89
N VAL A 66 1.82 -4.29 -7.57
CA VAL A 66 1.65 -5.69 -7.93
C VAL A 66 1.28 -6.46 -6.66
N ILE A 67 0.22 -7.26 -6.74
CA ILE A 67 -0.20 -8.15 -5.65
C ILE A 67 0.36 -9.54 -5.93
N GLU A 68 1.23 -10.03 -5.05
CA GLU A 68 1.86 -11.34 -5.14
C GLU A 68 1.32 -12.26 -4.01
N ALA A 69 1.56 -13.56 -4.12
CA ALA A 69 1.08 -14.52 -3.11
C ALA A 69 1.69 -14.27 -1.71
N GLY A 70 2.91 -13.74 -1.65
CA GLY A 70 3.65 -13.47 -0.41
C GLY A 70 3.57 -12.02 0.08
N GLY A 71 2.98 -11.10 -0.68
CA GLY A 71 3.02 -9.67 -0.34
C GLY A 71 2.53 -8.76 -1.46
N ILE A 72 2.78 -7.47 -1.30
CA ILE A 72 2.53 -6.47 -2.32
C ILE A 72 3.84 -5.78 -2.67
N ARG A 73 4.02 -5.46 -3.95
CA ARG A 73 5.19 -4.76 -4.48
C ARG A 73 4.77 -3.48 -5.17
N LEU A 74 5.60 -2.45 -5.11
CA LEU A 74 5.47 -1.27 -5.95
C LEU A 74 5.75 -1.67 -7.40
N ALA A 75 4.87 -1.26 -8.32
CA ALA A 75 5.03 -1.52 -9.75
C ALA A 75 6.15 -0.66 -10.35
#